data_AF-A0A7W1ERJ1-F1
#
_entry.id   AF-A0A7W1ERJ1-F1
#
_cell.length_a   1.000
_cell.length_b   1.000
_cell.length_c   1.000
_cell.angle_alpha   90.00
_cell.angle_beta   90.00
_cell.angle_gamma   90.00
#
_symmetry.space_group_name_H-M   'P 1'
#
loop_
_entity.id
_entity.type
_entity.pdbx_description
1 polymer ?
#
loop_
_entity_poly.entity_id
_entity_poly.type
_entity_poly.pdbx_seq_one_letter_code
_entity_poly.pdbx_strand_id
1 'polypeptide(L)' 'MKASELRNKSDKELVKDLADQQAKLSAAAIEYRTKEVKNVKQIATIKKDIARILTIQTEQEKSNE' A
#
# COMPACT_ATOMS: atom_id res chain seq x y z
N MET A 1 -7.39 -3.32 0.03
CA MET A 1 -7.45 -3.88 -1.35
C MET A 1 -7.62 -5.40 -1.33
N LYS A 2 -8.36 -6.00 -2.29
CA LYS A 2 -8.42 -7.47 -2.47
C LYS A 2 -7.19 -7.93 -3.27
N ALA A 3 -6.55 -9.02 -2.83
CA ALA A 3 -5.31 -9.52 -3.42
C ALA A 3 -5.45 -9.97 -4.89
N SER A 4 -6.66 -10.39 -5.29
CA SER A 4 -6.94 -10.86 -6.66
C SER A 4 -6.83 -9.77 -7.73
N GLU A 5 -7.14 -8.51 -7.38
CA GLU A 5 -7.03 -7.39 -8.32
C GLU A 5 -5.59 -6.88 -8.44
N LEU A 6 -4.81 -6.99 -7.36
CA LEU A 6 -3.41 -6.59 -7.34
C LEU A 6 -2.50 -7.53 -8.15
N ARG A 7 -2.82 -8.83 -8.24
CA ARG A 7 -2.08 -9.79 -9.07
C ARG A 7 -2.32 -9.61 -10.58
N ASN A 8 -3.42 -8.97 -10.97
CA ASN A 8 -3.75 -8.73 -12.38
C ASN A 8 -3.19 -7.41 -12.91
N LYS A 9 -2.70 -6.52 -12.02
CA LYS A 9 -2.09 -5.24 -12.40
C LYS A 9 -0.63 -5.46 -12.83
N SER A 10 -0.18 -4.66 -13.80
CA SER A 10 1.21 -4.67 -14.26
C SER A 10 2.15 -4.11 -13.19
N ASP A 11 3.41 -4.56 -13.13
CA ASP A 11 4.44 -4.07 -12.20
C ASP A 11 4.52 -2.54 -12.12
N LYS A 12 4.36 -1.86 -13.25
CA LYS A 12 4.36 -0.40 -13.32
C LYS A 12 3.19 0.24 -12.57
N GLU A 13 2.02 -0.38 -12.60
CA GLU A 13 0.86 0.08 -11.85
C GLU A 13 0.99 -0.22 -10.36
N LEU A 14 1.60 -1.33 -9.99
CA LEU A 14 1.92 -1.67 -8.59
C LEU A 14 2.87 -0.64 -7.96
N VAL A 15 3.94 -0.26 -8.68
CA VAL A 15 4.88 0.78 -8.21
C VAL A 15 4.17 2.13 -8.03
N LYS A 16 3.25 2.48 -8.94
CA LYS A 16 2.48 3.72 -8.86
C LYS A 16 1.50 3.72 -7.68
N ASP A 17 0.79 2.61 -7.46
CA ASP A 17 -0.09 2.43 -6.30
C ASP A 17 0.71 2.49 -4.99
N LEU A 18 1.93 1.92 -4.96
CA LEU A 18 2.81 1.97 -3.79
C LEU A 18 3.19 3.41 -3.42
N ALA A 19 3.58 4.21 -4.41
CA ALA A 19 3.92 5.62 -4.21
C ALA A 19 2.74 6.44 -3.69
N ASP A 20 1.54 6.22 -4.24
CA ASP A 20 0.31 6.87 -3.79
C ASP A 20 -0.05 6.49 -2.33
N GLN A 21 0.08 5.20 -1.98
CA GLN A 21 -0.17 4.74 -0.62
C GLN A 21 0.86 5.25 0.39
N GLN A 22 2.13 5.39 0.01
CA GLN A 22 3.15 6.02 0.85
C GLN A 22 2.87 7.52 1.06
N ALA A 23 2.42 8.24 0.03
CA ALA A 23 2.01 9.63 0.18
C ALA A 23 0.83 9.78 1.15
N LYS A 24 -0.18 8.90 1.03
CA LYS A 24 -1.30 8.82 1.97
C LYS A 24 -0.86 8.49 3.40
N LEU A 25 0.12 7.60 3.57
CA LEU A 25 0.69 7.29 4.88
C LEU A 25 1.36 8.52 5.50
N SER A 26 2.13 9.28 4.72
CA SER A 26 2.80 10.50 5.18
C SER A 26 1.80 11.58 5.61
N ALA A 27 0.74 11.80 4.82
CA ALA A 27 -0.35 12.71 5.19
C ALA A 27 -1.04 12.25 6.49
N ALA A 28 -1.41 10.97 6.57
CA ALA A 28 -2.07 10.41 7.75
C ALA A 28 -1.16 10.42 9.00
N ALA A 29 0.16 10.32 8.84
CA ALA A 29 1.13 10.44 9.93
C ALA A 29 1.22 11.88 10.46
N ILE A 30 1.14 12.88 9.56
CA ILE A 30 1.08 14.29 9.95
C ILE A 30 -0.23 14.58 10.71
N GLU A 31 -1.36 14.13 10.17
CA GLU A 31 -2.66 14.25 10.85
C GLU A 31 -2.63 13.55 12.22
N TYR A 32 -1.99 12.39 12.32
CA TYR A 32 -1.87 11.65 13.58
C TYR A 32 -1.08 12.46 14.61
N ARG A 33 -0.03 13.13 14.16
CA ARG A 33 0.79 14.00 15.00
C ARG A 33 0.05 15.25 15.45
N THR A 34 -0.83 15.80 14.61
CA THR A 34 -1.70 16.94 14.97
C THR A 34 -2.92 16.53 15.81
N LYS A 35 -3.09 15.23 16.12
CA LYS A 35 -4.21 14.66 16.89
C LYS A 35 -5.60 14.89 16.26
N GLU A 36 -5.67 15.28 14.99
CA GLU A 36 -6.93 15.43 14.26
C GLU A 36 -7.40 14.13 13.58
N VAL A 37 -6.73 13.00 13.83
CA VAL A 37 -7.09 11.73 13.19
C VAL A 37 -8.39 11.19 13.76
N LYS A 38 -9.44 11.32 12.95
CA LYS A 38 -10.73 10.67 13.17
C LYS A 38 -10.69 9.16 12.95
N ASN A 39 -9.72 8.64 12.19
CA ASN A 39 -9.70 7.23 11.76
C ASN A 39 -8.30 6.57 11.84
N VAL A 40 -7.90 6.18 13.05
CA VAL A 40 -6.66 5.40 13.28
C VAL A 40 -6.66 4.07 12.51
N LYS A 41 -7.85 3.49 12.26
CA LYS A 41 -8.02 2.26 11.47
C LYS A 41 -7.55 2.42 10.01
N GLN A 42 -7.65 3.61 9.42
CA GLN A 42 -7.20 3.83 8.04
C GLN A 42 -5.68 3.67 7.90
N ILE A 43 -4.90 4.12 8.89
CA ILE A 43 -3.44 3.95 8.90
C ILE A 43 -3.06 2.46 8.86
N ALA A 44 -3.75 1.64 9.68
CA ALA A 44 -3.52 0.20 9.70
C ALA A 44 -3.90 -0.48 8.37
N THR A 45 -4.98 -0.03 7.74
CA THR A 45 -5.39 -0.52 6.41
C THR A 45 -4.38 -0.14 5.32
N ILE A 46 -3.90 1.10 5.31
CA ILE A 46 -2.89 1.59 4.35
C ILE A 46 -1.60 0.76 4.50
N LYS A 47 -1.12 0.53 5.74
CA LYS A 47 0.05 -0.32 5.98
C LYS A 47 -0.13 -1.75 5.47
N LYS A 48 -1.32 -2.33 5.66
CA LYS A 48 -1.63 -3.69 5.15
C LYS A 48 -1.68 -3.73 3.62
N ASP A 49 -2.18 -2.69 2.97
CA ASP A 49 -2.22 -2.64 1.52
C ASP A 49 -0.81 -2.47 0.93
N ILE A 50 0.06 -1.64 1.53
CA ILE A 50 1.49 -1.55 1.15
C ILE A 50 2.18 -2.92 1.28
N ALA A 51 1.99 -3.61 2.40
CA ALA A 51 2.59 -4.93 2.62
C ALA A 51 2.11 -5.96 1.58
N ARG A 52 0.85 -5.90 1.15
CA ARG A 52 0.32 -6.76 0.09
C ARG A 52 0.93 -6.47 -1.27
N ILE A 53 1.09 -5.18 -1.63
CA ILE A 53 1.74 -4.78 -2.89
C ILE A 53 3.17 -5.32 -2.95
N LEU A 54 3.96 -5.11 -1.89
CA LEU A 54 5.34 -5.61 -1.81
C LEU A 54 5.42 -7.13 -1.90
N THR A 55 4.50 -7.84 -1.24
CA THR A 55 4.46 -9.31 -1.28
C THR A 55 4.21 -9.82 -2.69
N ILE A 56 3.28 -9.18 -3.43
CA ILE A 56 2.97 -9.58 -4.81
C ILE A 56 4.15 -9.30 -5.75
N GLN A 57 4.84 -8.17 -5.58
CA GLN A 57 6.07 -7.89 -6.35
C GLN A 57 7.11 -9.01 -6.15
N THR A 58 7.36 -9.40 -4.89
CA THR A 58 8.29 -10.51 -4.60
C THR A 58 7.79 -11.86 -5.12
N GLU A 59 6.48 -12.13 -5.09
CA GLU A 59 5.90 -13.34 -5.71
C GLU A 59 6.11 -13.36 -7.23
N GLN A 60 5.98 -12.22 -7.91
CA GLN A 60 6.20 -12.09 -9.35
C GLN A 60 7.69 -12.25 -9.71
N GLU A 61 8.58 -11.60 -8.97
CA GLU A 61 10.03 -11.74 -9.14
C GLU A 61 10.48 -13.20 -8.99
N LYS A 62 10.03 -13.89 -7.93
CA LYS A 62 10.36 -15.31 -7.69
C LYS A 62 9.73 -16.29 -8.68
N SER A 63 8.61 -15.94 -9.30
CA SER A 63 7.99 -16.80 -10.32
C SER A 63 8.68 -16.69 -11.67
N ASN A 64 9.51 -15.66 -11.85
CA ASN A 64 10.22 -15.36 -13.09
C ASN A 64 11.69 -15.83 -13.07
N GLU A 65 12.12 -16.51 -12.00
CA GLU A 65 13.43 -17.12 -11.76
C GLU A 65 13.34 -18.65 -11.82
#